data_AF-A0A822ALN3-F1
#
_entry.id   AF-A0A822ALN3-F1
#
_cell.length_a   1.000
_cell.length_b   1.000
_cell.length_c   1.000
_cell.angle_alpha   90.00
_cell.angle_beta   90.00
_cell.angle_gamma   90.00
#
_symmetry.space_group_name_H-M   'P 1'
#
loop_
_entity.id
_entity.type
_entity.pdbx_description
1 polymer ?
#
loop_
_entity_poly.entity_id
_entity_poly.type
_entity_poly.pdbx_seq_one_letter_code
_entity_poly.pdbx_strand_id
1 'polypeptide(L)'
;MLASVVFVVFSLPFFVLGCGITTHIEVSHRAQDLWLHQPIYRNYVLQHQDALQGGSPYPDVMYDGVCYRGSLHQVAEDTHWYPFMKIAIEYMRDRYPPPLQADNIQGQKFLAFLLGVASHQIA
;
A
#
# COMPACT_ATOMS: atom_id res chain seq x y z
N MET A 1 -7.56 -45.25 -26.28
CA MET A 1 -6.54 -44.92 -25.25
C MET A 1 -5.66 -43.82 -25.80
N LEU A 2 -5.78 -42.57 -25.30
CA LEU A 2 -4.87 -41.40 -25.50
C LEU A 2 -5.60 -40.03 -25.43
N ALA A 3 -6.86 -39.96 -25.02
CA ALA A 3 -7.53 -38.66 -24.81
C ALA A 3 -7.62 -38.24 -23.32
N SER A 4 -7.37 -39.15 -22.39
CA SER A 4 -7.69 -38.95 -20.97
C SER A 4 -6.51 -38.48 -20.10
N VAL A 5 -5.31 -38.31 -20.68
CA VAL A 5 -4.10 -37.97 -19.92
C VAL A 5 -3.76 -36.47 -19.96
N VAL A 6 -4.41 -35.70 -20.85
CA VAL A 6 -4.00 -34.28 -21.10
C VAL A 6 -4.74 -33.26 -20.23
N PHE A 7 -5.82 -33.64 -19.51
CA PHE A 7 -6.66 -32.67 -18.80
C PHE A 7 -6.39 -32.49 -17.29
N VAL A 8 -5.39 -33.18 -16.73
CA VAL A 8 -5.12 -33.14 -15.27
C VAL A 8 -4.06 -32.09 -14.88
N VAL A 9 -3.39 -31.47 -15.85
CA VAL A 9 -2.31 -30.51 -15.56
C VAL A 9 -2.81 -29.07 -15.29
N PHE A 10 -4.09 -28.76 -15.56
CA PHE A 10 -4.65 -27.41 -15.41
C PHE A 10 -5.37 -27.12 -14.08
N SER A 11 -5.40 -28.07 -13.16
CA SER A 11 -6.17 -27.96 -11.90
C SER A 11 -5.33 -27.98 -10.63
N LEU A 12 -4.04 -27.64 -10.70
CA LEU A 12 -3.28 -27.30 -9.50
C LEU A 12 -3.67 -25.87 -9.11
N PRO A 13 -4.36 -25.65 -7.97
CA PRO A 13 -4.51 -24.30 -7.46
C PRO A 13 -3.11 -23.78 -7.18
N PHE A 14 -2.73 -22.71 -7.87
CA PHE A 14 -1.60 -21.91 -7.42
C PHE A 14 -1.95 -21.43 -6.01
N PHE A 15 -1.29 -21.98 -5.00
CA PHE A 15 -1.35 -21.43 -3.66
C PHE A 15 -0.71 -20.04 -3.74
N VAL A 16 -1.54 -19.02 -3.95
CA VAL A 16 -1.12 -17.63 -3.80
C VAL A 16 -1.00 -17.40 -2.30
N LEU A 17 0.24 -17.48 -1.80
CA LEU A 17 0.56 -17.06 -0.45
C LEU A 17 0.57 -15.53 -0.46
N GLY A 18 -0.39 -14.92 0.26
CA GLY A 18 -0.37 -13.48 0.50
C GLY A 18 0.91 -13.06 1.20
N CYS A 19 1.33 -11.82 0.95
CA CYS A 19 2.50 -11.24 1.58
C CYS A 19 2.19 -10.80 3.02
N GLY A 20 3.21 -10.83 3.88
CA GLY A 20 3.07 -10.36 5.26
C GLY A 20 3.50 -8.90 5.39
N ILE A 21 3.27 -8.32 6.58
CA ILE A 21 3.63 -6.94 6.92
C ILE A 21 5.08 -6.61 6.55
N THR A 22 6.03 -7.50 6.87
CA THR A 22 7.45 -7.31 6.57
C THR A 22 7.72 -7.17 5.08
N THR A 23 7.01 -7.94 4.23
CA THR A 23 7.15 -7.86 2.78
C THR A 23 6.64 -6.52 2.26
N HIS A 24 5.46 -6.06 2.71
CA HIS A 24 4.94 -4.76 2.31
C HIS A 24 5.87 -3.61 2.74
N ILE A 25 6.43 -3.68 3.95
CA ILE A 25 7.42 -2.69 4.42
C ILE A 25 8.67 -2.71 3.53
N GLU A 26 9.23 -3.88 3.24
CA GLU A 26 10.44 -4.01 2.41
C GLU A 26 10.21 -3.50 0.98
N VAL A 27 9.07 -3.84 0.36
CA VAL A 27 8.70 -3.35 -0.97
C VAL A 27 8.60 -1.82 -0.96
N SER A 28 7.92 -1.24 0.04
CA SER A 28 7.82 0.21 0.19
C SER A 28 9.18 0.88 0.43
N HIS A 29 10.07 0.20 1.15
CA HIS A 29 11.42 0.68 1.42
C HIS A 29 12.27 0.73 0.15
N ARG A 30 12.18 -0.31 -0.69
CA ARG A 30 12.86 -0.34 -2.00
C ARG A 30 12.27 0.65 -3.00
N ALA A 31 10.95 0.87 -2.95
CA ALA A 31 10.28 1.84 -3.82
C ALA A 31 10.79 3.28 -3.62
N GLN A 32 11.41 3.59 -2.47
CA GLN A 32 12.02 4.90 -2.20
C GLN A 32 13.13 5.26 -3.19
N ASP A 33 13.82 4.25 -3.73
CA ASP A 33 14.86 4.46 -4.74
C ASP A 33 14.26 4.82 -6.11
N LEU A 34 13.00 4.47 -6.37
CA LEU A 34 12.29 4.88 -7.59
C LEU A 34 11.81 6.34 -7.50
N TRP A 35 11.64 6.87 -6.29
CA TRP A 35 11.23 8.25 -6.06
C TRP A 35 12.37 9.28 -6.21
N LEU A 36 13.56 8.85 -6.65
CA LEU A 36 14.69 9.73 -6.96
C LEU A 36 14.35 10.83 -7.98
N HIS A 37 13.39 10.58 -8.89
CA HIS A 37 12.94 11.57 -9.86
C HIS A 37 12.04 12.67 -9.26
N GLN A 38 11.66 12.55 -7.98
CA GLN A 38 10.87 13.52 -7.21
C GLN A 38 11.56 13.79 -5.85
N PRO A 39 12.69 14.54 -5.84
CA PRO A 39 13.55 14.66 -4.66
C PRO A 39 12.85 15.23 -3.43
N ILE A 40 11.84 16.08 -3.64
CA ILE A 40 11.01 16.64 -2.57
C ILE A 40 10.19 15.54 -1.87
N TYR A 41 9.53 14.66 -2.64
CA TYR A 41 8.72 13.58 -2.08
C TYR A 41 9.59 12.53 -1.41
N ARG A 42 10.75 12.21 -2.01
CA ARG A 42 11.74 11.34 -1.39
C ARG A 42 12.19 11.88 -0.03
N ASN A 43 12.44 13.18 0.10
CA ASN A 43 12.82 13.76 1.38
C ASN A 43 11.72 13.62 2.43
N TYR A 44 10.46 13.87 2.09
CA TYR A 44 9.35 13.67 3.02
C TYR A 44 9.25 12.21 3.48
N VAL A 45 9.35 11.26 2.56
CA VAL A 45 9.34 9.83 2.88
C VAL A 45 10.49 9.46 3.82
N LEU A 46 11.72 9.90 3.52
CA LEU A 46 12.89 9.61 4.36
C LEU A 46 12.76 10.21 5.78
N GLN A 47 12.12 11.36 5.90
CA GLN A 47 11.88 12.02 7.19
C GLN A 47 10.72 11.40 7.97
N HIS A 48 9.77 10.75 7.28
CA HIS A 48 8.53 10.22 7.86
C HIS A 48 8.36 8.72 7.56
N GLN A 49 9.37 7.92 7.89
CA GLN A 49 9.34 6.46 7.73
C GLN A 49 8.23 5.79 8.54
N ASP A 50 7.84 6.38 9.67
CA ASP A 50 6.70 5.93 10.47
C ASP A 50 5.40 5.94 9.66
N ALA A 51 5.18 7.01 8.91
CA ALA A 51 4.00 7.15 8.06
C ALA A 51 4.06 6.22 6.84
N LEU A 52 5.23 6.11 6.19
CA LEU A 52 5.43 5.17 5.08
C LEU A 52 5.10 3.73 5.53
N GLN A 53 5.76 3.26 6.59
CA GLN A 53 5.58 1.90 7.11
C GLN A 53 4.16 1.65 7.60
N GLY A 54 3.46 2.68 8.12
CA GLY A 54 2.05 2.57 8.47
C GLY A 54 1.13 2.42 7.26
N GLY A 55 1.47 3.05 6.13
CA GLY A 55 0.73 2.95 4.88
C GLY A 55 0.95 1.62 4.16
N SER A 56 2.15 1.05 4.24
CA SER A 56 2.52 -0.14 3.46
C SER A 56 1.63 -1.37 3.70
N PRO A 57 1.27 -1.76 4.94
CA PRO A 57 0.33 -2.86 5.20
C PRO A 57 -1.12 -2.37 5.42
N TYR A 58 -1.40 -1.08 5.27
CA TYR A 58 -2.70 -0.51 5.64
C TYR A 58 -3.90 -1.18 4.97
N PRO A 59 -3.84 -1.54 3.67
CA PRO A 59 -4.95 -2.23 3.03
C PRO A 59 -5.35 -3.56 3.67
N ASP A 60 -4.40 -4.23 4.32
CA ASP A 60 -4.63 -5.50 5.00
C ASP A 60 -4.96 -5.38 6.49
N VAL A 61 -4.96 -4.16 7.05
CA VAL A 61 -4.97 -3.94 8.51
C VAL A 61 -6.15 -4.58 9.23
N MET A 62 -7.29 -4.75 8.55
CA MET A 62 -8.50 -5.34 9.12
C MET A 62 -8.72 -6.80 8.73
N TYR A 63 -7.74 -7.50 8.17
CA TYR A 63 -7.83 -8.96 7.93
C TYR A 63 -7.44 -9.77 9.16
N ASP A 64 -6.49 -9.27 9.96
CA ASP A 64 -6.00 -9.95 11.15
C ASP A 64 -6.98 -9.83 12.34
N GLY A 65 -6.96 -10.83 13.23
CA GLY A 65 -7.80 -10.88 14.43
C GLY A 65 -7.49 -9.81 15.48
N VAL A 66 -6.34 -9.14 15.40
CA VAL A 66 -5.94 -8.05 16.32
C VAL A 66 -6.82 -6.81 16.13
N CYS A 67 -7.08 -6.41 14.88
CA CYS A 67 -7.86 -5.20 14.58
C CYS A 67 -9.33 -5.54 14.40
N TYR A 68 -10.16 -5.15 15.37
CA TYR A 68 -11.62 -5.38 15.36
C TYR A 68 -12.00 -6.85 15.04
N ARG A 69 -11.15 -7.82 15.41
CA ARG A 69 -11.33 -9.25 15.11
C ARG A 69 -11.55 -9.57 13.63
N GLY A 70 -10.94 -8.78 12.75
CA GLY A 70 -11.09 -8.93 11.31
C GLY A 70 -12.45 -8.49 10.76
N SER A 71 -13.37 -7.98 11.58
CA SER A 71 -14.77 -7.75 11.17
C SER A 71 -14.96 -6.65 10.12
N LEU A 72 -13.95 -5.79 9.94
CA LEU A 72 -13.97 -4.69 8.98
C LEU A 72 -13.10 -4.97 7.75
N HIS A 73 -12.68 -6.21 7.51
CA HIS A 73 -11.83 -6.56 6.36
C HIS A 73 -12.44 -6.10 5.03
N GLN A 74 -13.76 -6.22 4.85
CA GLN A 74 -14.45 -5.76 3.63
C GLN A 74 -14.39 -4.24 3.45
N VAL A 75 -14.32 -3.48 4.54
CA VAL A 75 -14.20 -2.01 4.47
C VAL A 75 -12.76 -1.61 4.21
N ALA A 76 -11.79 -2.30 4.83
CA ALA A 76 -10.37 -2.08 4.53
C ALA A 76 -10.03 -2.45 3.08
N GLU A 77 -10.74 -3.43 2.51
CA GLU A 77 -10.59 -3.85 1.13
C GLU A 77 -10.78 -2.70 0.14
N ASP A 78 -11.65 -1.73 0.42
CA ASP A 78 -11.86 -0.55 -0.42
C ASP A 78 -10.56 0.24 -0.65
N THR A 79 -9.62 0.16 0.30
CA THR A 79 -8.35 0.89 0.27
C THR A 79 -7.33 0.29 -0.68
N HIS A 80 -7.56 -0.94 -1.16
CA HIS A 80 -6.79 -1.53 -2.26
C HIS A 80 -7.07 -0.86 -3.61
N TRP A 81 -8.22 -0.20 -3.76
CA TRP A 81 -8.70 0.16 -5.09
C TRP A 81 -8.49 1.63 -5.41
N TYR A 82 -8.41 1.92 -6.71
CA TYR A 82 -8.23 3.27 -7.25
C TYR A 82 -9.16 4.35 -6.64
N PRO A 83 -10.46 4.09 -6.37
CA PRO A 83 -11.34 5.09 -5.77
C PRO A 83 -10.82 5.66 -4.45
N PHE A 84 -10.27 4.82 -3.57
CA PHE A 84 -9.68 5.27 -2.31
C PHE A 84 -8.51 6.21 -2.56
N MET A 85 -7.56 5.80 -3.42
CA MET A 85 -6.39 6.62 -3.73
C MET A 85 -6.77 7.95 -4.36
N LYS A 86 -7.76 7.97 -5.26
CA LYS A 86 -8.28 9.20 -5.86
C LYS A 86 -8.82 10.15 -4.79
N ILE A 87 -9.73 9.67 -3.94
CA ILE A 87 -10.35 10.48 -2.89
C ILE A 87 -9.30 10.96 -1.88
N ALA A 88 -8.35 10.10 -1.51
CA ALA A 88 -7.28 10.46 -0.58
C ALA A 88 -6.37 11.56 -1.14
N ILE A 89 -6.04 11.52 -2.43
CA ILE A 89 -5.27 12.58 -3.10
C ILE A 89 -6.07 13.88 -3.19
N GLU A 90 -7.37 13.81 -3.51
CA GLU A 90 -8.26 14.99 -3.50
C GLU A 90 -8.32 15.61 -2.10
N TYR A 91 -8.55 14.80 -1.06
CA TYR A 91 -8.52 15.22 0.33
C TYR A 91 -7.17 15.86 0.71
N MET A 92 -6.05 15.26 0.29
CA MET A 92 -4.73 15.82 0.54
C MET A 92 -4.59 17.21 -0.08
N ARG A 93 -5.03 17.41 -1.33
CA ARG A 93 -4.92 18.69 -2.02
C ARG A 93 -5.75 19.78 -1.37
N ASP A 94 -6.90 19.42 -0.82
CA ASP A 94 -7.78 20.36 -0.14
C ASP A 94 -7.28 20.69 1.27
N ARG A 95 -6.81 19.69 2.02
CA ARG A 95 -6.40 19.84 3.42
C ARG A 95 -4.96 20.33 3.58
N TYR A 96 -4.08 19.88 2.69
CA TYR A 96 -2.64 20.13 2.69
C TYR A 96 -2.19 20.57 1.29
N PRO A 97 -2.63 21.76 0.82
CA PRO A 97 -2.40 22.19 -0.54
C PRO A 97 -0.90 22.26 -0.86
N PRO A 98 -0.47 21.74 -2.02
CA PRO A 98 0.91 21.90 -2.46
C PRO A 98 1.22 23.37 -2.81
N PRO A 99 2.49 23.80 -2.70
CA PRO A 99 3.64 23.01 -2.24
C PRO A 99 3.59 22.76 -0.73
N LEU A 100 3.91 21.53 -0.31
CA LEU A 100 4.01 21.21 1.12
C LEU A 100 5.19 21.95 1.73
N GLN A 101 4.91 22.95 2.56
CA GLN A 101 5.95 23.67 3.29
C GLN A 101 6.62 22.75 4.32
N ALA A 102 7.84 23.12 4.73
CA ALA A 102 8.65 22.32 5.67
C ALA A 102 7.95 22.12 7.04
N ASP A 103 7.13 23.07 7.46
CA ASP A 103 6.35 23.04 8.70
C ASP A 103 5.02 22.27 8.59
N ASN A 104 4.57 21.93 7.38
CA ASN A 104 3.39 21.11 7.16
C ASN A 104 3.70 19.61 7.32
N ILE A 105 4.12 19.24 8.53
CA ILE A 105 4.51 17.87 8.90
C ILE A 105 3.37 16.88 8.64
N GLN A 106 2.12 17.26 8.91
CA GLN A 106 0.98 16.38 8.70
C GLN A 106 0.72 16.09 7.22
N GLY A 107 0.85 17.09 6.34
CA GLY A 107 0.75 16.88 4.90
C GLY A 107 1.88 16.01 4.34
N GLN A 108 3.10 16.19 4.85
CA GLN A 108 4.26 15.36 4.49
C GLN A 108 4.09 13.90 4.94
N LYS A 109 3.64 13.68 6.19
CA LYS A 109 3.29 12.35 6.69
C LYS A 109 2.15 11.72 5.90
N PHE A 110 1.12 12.48 5.57
CA PHE A 110 -0.01 11.98 4.78
C PHE A 110 0.45 11.53 3.39
N LEU A 111 1.30 12.30 2.72
CA LEU A 111 1.90 11.88 1.45
C LEU A 111 2.73 10.61 1.60
N ALA A 112 3.60 10.54 2.61
CA ALA A 112 4.42 9.35 2.86
C ALA A 112 3.55 8.11 3.12
N PHE A 113 2.48 8.24 3.89
CA PHE A 113 1.48 7.19 4.10
C PHE A 113 0.83 6.74 2.79
N LEU A 114 0.38 7.68 1.95
CA LEU A 114 -0.22 7.36 0.65
C LEU A 114 0.76 6.68 -0.32
N LEU A 115 2.04 7.03 -0.27
CA LEU A 115 3.08 6.33 -1.03
C LEU A 115 3.32 4.90 -0.50
N GLY A 116 3.16 4.68 0.80
CA GLY A 116 3.13 3.35 1.41
C GLY A 116 1.95 2.53 0.87
N VAL A 117 0.74 3.08 0.89
CA VAL A 117 -0.45 2.43 0.31
C VAL A 117 -0.28 2.13 -1.18
N ALA A 118 0.32 3.06 -1.94
CA ALA A 118 0.59 2.84 -3.35
C ALA A 118 1.58 1.68 -3.59
N SER A 119 2.59 1.54 -2.73
CA SER A 119 3.55 0.43 -2.82
C SER A 119 2.94 -0.94 -2.50
N HIS A 120 1.86 -0.96 -1.68
CA HIS A 120 1.12 -2.19 -1.36
C HIS A 120 0.60 -2.89 -2.63
N GLN A 121 0.23 -2.13 -3.66
CA GLN A 121 -0.32 -2.62 -4.92
C GLN A 121 0.65 -3.49 -5.75
N ILE A 122 1.94 -3.48 -5.41
CA ILE A 122 3.01 -4.16 -6.13
C ILE A 122 3.62 -5.30 -5.30
N ALA A 123 3.27 -5.37 -4.01
CA ALA A 123 3.84 -6.31 -3.06
C ALA A 123 3.22 -7.70 -3.19
#